data_AF-A0A0M9YNN8-F1
#
_entry.id   AF-A0A0M9YNN8-F1
#
_cell.length_a   1.000
_cell.length_b   1.000
_cell.length_c   1.000
_cell.angle_alpha   90.00
_cell.angle_beta   90.00
_cell.angle_gamma   90.00
#
_symmetry.space_group_name_H-M   'P 1'
#
loop_
_entity.id
_entity.type
_entity.pdbx_description
1 polymer ?
#
loop_
_entity_poly.entity_id
_entity_poly.type
_entity_poly.pdbx_seq_one_letter_code
_entity_poly.pdbx_strand_id
1 'polypeptide(L)'
;MVRAWLVDEGAQLTALDLPADDAGAQYAQIRSAVGGSAEAAYYHRGTVLHVPATGSTDGLSPNLAVWALACGWRKIELPYLLYGPIVITGPFDADGAAVGELSDRLTVQARTVCATVRETVIGWRTRRPASNEAALSELLAYTRRDLAAVS
;
A
#
# COMPACT_ATOMS: atom_id res chain seq x y z
N MET A 1 -10.59 12.45 -14.03
CA MET A 1 -10.44 11.54 -12.88
C MET A 1 -8.97 11.18 -12.75
N VAL A 2 -8.48 11.01 -11.53
CA VAL A 2 -7.15 10.50 -11.22
C VAL A 2 -7.31 9.09 -10.66
N ARG A 3 -6.65 8.10 -11.27
CA ARG A 3 -6.71 6.73 -10.78
C ARG A 3 -5.77 6.53 -9.59
N ALA A 4 -6.36 6.08 -8.49
CA ALA A 4 -5.69 5.65 -7.27
C ALA A 4 -6.05 4.20 -6.96
N TRP A 5 -5.38 3.61 -5.96
CA TRP A 5 -5.62 2.24 -5.54
C TRP A 5 -5.80 2.13 -4.04
N LEU A 6 -6.90 1.55 -3.60
CA LEU A 6 -7.10 1.12 -2.22
C LEU A 6 -6.53 -0.28 -2.04
N VAL A 7 -5.70 -0.48 -1.03
CA VAL A 7 -5.27 -1.79 -0.56
C VAL A 7 -5.88 -2.05 0.81
N ASP A 8 -6.69 -3.09 0.93
CA ASP A 8 -7.21 -3.54 2.22
C ASP A 8 -6.21 -4.46 2.95
N GLU A 9 -6.51 -4.80 4.20
CA GLU A 9 -5.69 -5.67 5.04
C GLU A 9 -5.63 -7.13 4.54
N GLY A 10 -6.57 -7.51 3.66
CA GLY A 10 -6.61 -8.79 2.96
C GLY A 10 -5.80 -8.82 1.66
N ALA A 11 -5.01 -7.77 1.40
CA ALA A 11 -4.23 -7.58 0.18
C ALA A 11 -5.10 -7.52 -1.10
N GLN A 12 -6.36 -7.10 -1.00
CA GLN A 12 -7.17 -6.76 -2.18
C GLN A 12 -6.82 -5.36 -2.66
N LEU A 13 -6.59 -5.24 -3.96
CA LEU A 13 -6.36 -3.98 -4.63
C LEU A 13 -7.61 -3.54 -5.38
N THR A 14 -8.23 -2.43 -4.95
CA THR A 14 -9.44 -1.87 -5.55
C THR A 14 -9.13 -0.53 -6.20
N ALA A 15 -9.63 -0.30 -7.42
CA ALA A 15 -9.49 0.98 -8.09
C ALA A 15 -10.33 2.05 -7.37
N LEU A 16 -9.74 3.24 -7.18
CA LEU A 16 -10.45 4.44 -6.77
C LEU A 16 -10.30 5.50 -7.86
N ASP A 17 -11.41 5.98 -8.40
CA ASP A 17 -11.42 7.11 -9.32
C ASP A 17 -11.64 8.39 -8.51
N LEU A 18 -10.59 9.20 -8.38
CA LEU A 18 -10.61 10.46 -7.64
C LEU A 18 -10.95 11.64 -8.58
N PRO A 19 -11.70 12.66 -8.13
CA PRO A 19 -11.98 13.87 -8.92
C PRO A 19 -10.68 14.57 -9.34
N ALA A 20 -10.46 14.90 -10.61
CA ALA A 20 -9.16 15.47 -11.03
C ALA A 20 -8.97 16.94 -10.65
N ASP A 21 -10.05 17.72 -10.67
CA ASP A 21 -10.00 19.20 -10.57
C ASP A 21 -10.51 19.72 -9.21
N ASP A 22 -10.67 18.85 -8.23
CA ASP A 22 -11.15 19.19 -6.89
C ASP A 22 -10.35 18.47 -5.81
N ALA A 23 -9.26 19.12 -5.36
CA ALA A 23 -8.39 18.62 -4.30
C ALA A 23 -9.15 18.34 -2.99
N GLY A 24 -10.17 19.16 -2.66
CA GLY A 24 -10.99 18.96 -1.47
C GLY A 24 -11.80 17.67 -1.54
N ALA A 25 -12.43 17.42 -2.69
CA ALA A 25 -13.17 16.19 -2.95
C ALA A 25 -12.24 14.96 -3.04
N GLN A 26 -11.05 15.09 -3.65
CA GLN A 26 -10.03 14.04 -3.63
C GLN A 26 -9.69 13.64 -2.20
N TYR A 27 -9.32 14.61 -1.36
CA TYR A 27 -8.91 14.33 0.01
C TYR A 27 -10.07 13.78 0.84
N ALA A 28 -11.31 14.26 0.62
CA ALA A 28 -12.49 13.70 1.28
C ALA A 28 -12.72 12.21 0.90
N GLN A 29 -12.55 11.85 -0.36
CA GLN A 29 -12.68 10.46 -0.82
C GLN A 29 -11.54 9.57 -0.30
N ILE A 30 -10.31 10.08 -0.26
CA ILE A 30 -9.17 9.38 0.35
C ILE A 30 -9.44 9.10 1.83
N ARG A 31 -9.86 10.11 2.60
CA ARG A 31 -10.23 9.96 4.02
C ARG A 31 -11.33 8.93 4.24
N SER A 32 -12.36 8.97 3.39
CA SER A 32 -13.43 7.99 3.43
C SER A 32 -12.91 6.56 3.18
N ALA A 33 -11.97 6.40 2.24
CA ALA A 33 -11.43 5.10 1.88
C ALA A 33 -10.49 4.52 2.94
N VAL A 34 -9.71 5.36 3.64
CA VAL A 34 -8.85 4.93 4.75
C VAL A 34 -9.59 4.82 6.09
N GLY A 35 -10.88 5.18 6.12
CA GLY A 35 -11.73 5.07 7.31
C GLY A 35 -11.61 6.22 8.32
N GLY A 36 -11.04 7.36 7.94
CA GLY A 36 -10.86 8.49 8.86
C GLY A 36 -9.85 9.53 8.38
N SER A 37 -9.09 10.10 9.31
CA SER A 37 -8.03 11.05 8.98
C SER A 37 -6.89 10.33 8.27
N ALA A 38 -6.39 10.92 7.18
CA ALA A 38 -5.35 10.35 6.34
C ALA A 38 -4.05 11.15 6.46
N GLU A 39 -2.95 10.46 6.70
CA GLU A 39 -1.59 11.00 6.68
C GLU A 39 -0.83 10.53 5.44
N ALA A 40 0.07 11.38 4.94
CA ALA A 40 0.90 11.07 3.78
C ALA A 40 2.22 10.42 4.22
N ALA A 41 2.51 9.24 3.68
CA ALA A 41 3.76 8.52 3.86
C ALA A 41 4.46 8.26 2.52
N TYR A 42 5.79 8.34 2.52
CA TYR A 42 6.60 8.35 1.30
C TYR A 42 7.66 7.24 1.30
N TYR A 43 7.46 6.25 0.43
CA TYR A 43 8.38 5.10 0.29
C TYR A 43 8.96 4.95 -1.12
N HIS A 44 8.37 5.62 -2.11
CA HIS A 44 8.88 5.74 -3.47
C HIS A 44 8.62 7.16 -3.99
N ARG A 45 9.56 7.71 -4.79
CA ARG A 45 9.52 9.11 -5.25
C ARG A 45 8.30 9.47 -6.12
N GLY A 46 7.67 8.46 -6.72
CA GLY A 46 6.51 8.62 -7.61
C GLY A 46 5.19 8.24 -6.97
N THR A 47 5.13 8.17 -5.64
CA THR A 47 3.93 7.71 -4.92
C THR A 47 3.70 8.50 -3.64
N VAL A 48 2.43 8.61 -3.26
CA VAL A 48 2.02 8.91 -1.88
C VAL A 48 1.17 7.77 -1.37
N LEU A 49 1.52 7.24 -0.20
CA LEU A 49 0.65 6.35 0.57
C LEU A 49 -0.16 7.19 1.56
N HIS A 50 -1.47 7.10 1.48
CA HIS A 50 -2.39 7.72 2.43
C HIS A 50 -2.77 6.68 3.46
N VAL A 51 -2.26 6.85 4.68
CA VAL A 51 -2.41 5.89 5.78
C VAL A 51 -3.36 6.45 6.85
N PRO A 52 -4.10 5.61 7.58
CA PRO A 52 -4.88 6.06 8.73
C PRO A 52 -3.97 6.72 9.79
N ALA A 53 -4.30 7.94 10.23
CA ALA A 53 -3.48 8.71 11.17
C ALA A 53 -3.25 8.00 12.53
N THR A 54 -4.25 7.24 12.97
CA THR A 54 -4.29 6.58 14.28
C THR A 54 -4.13 5.05 14.18
N GLY A 55 -3.79 4.53 13.00
CA GLY A 55 -3.43 3.14 12.68
C GLY A 55 -3.59 2.09 13.80
N SER A 56 -2.47 1.68 14.39
CA SER A 56 -2.45 0.65 15.44
C SER A 56 -3.10 1.09 16.76
N THR A 57 -3.17 2.40 17.04
CA THR A 57 -3.85 2.96 18.22
C THR A 57 -5.36 2.68 18.18
N ASP A 58 -5.94 2.64 16.98
CA ASP A 58 -7.35 2.30 16.76
C ASP A 58 -7.61 0.79 16.63
N GLY A 59 -6.58 -0.05 16.82
CA GLY A 59 -6.69 -1.49 16.72
C GLY A 59 -6.85 -2.02 15.28
N LEU A 60 -6.50 -1.22 14.28
CA LEU A 60 -6.52 -1.67 12.88
C LEU A 60 -5.54 -2.82 12.65
N SER A 61 -5.88 -3.72 11.74
CA SER A 61 -5.02 -4.86 11.41
C SER A 61 -3.83 -4.44 10.54
N PRO A 62 -2.68 -5.15 10.61
CA PRO A 62 -1.55 -4.87 9.72
C PRO A 62 -1.90 -5.09 8.25
N ASN A 63 -1.54 -4.14 7.40
CA ASN A 63 -1.60 -4.27 5.96
C ASN A 63 -0.24 -4.77 5.43
N LEU A 64 -0.06 -6.08 5.45
CA LEU A 64 1.21 -6.73 5.08
C LEU A 64 1.58 -6.50 3.61
N ALA A 65 0.60 -6.31 2.72
CA ALA A 65 0.85 -6.05 1.30
C ALA A 65 1.52 -4.69 1.09
N VAL A 66 0.97 -3.64 1.70
CA VAL A 66 1.54 -2.30 1.58
C VAL A 66 2.86 -2.19 2.36
N TRP A 67 2.98 -2.84 3.52
CA TRP A 67 4.26 -2.92 4.24
C TRP A 67 5.35 -3.58 3.40
N ALA A 68 5.06 -4.73 2.78
CA ALA A 68 6.01 -5.44 1.92
C ALA A 68 6.38 -4.62 0.67
N LEU A 69 5.40 -3.94 0.06
CA LEU A 69 5.62 -3.04 -1.07
C LEU A 69 6.55 -1.88 -0.69
N ALA A 70 6.29 -1.23 0.45
CA ALA A 70 7.11 -0.15 0.97
C ALA A 70 8.55 -0.60 1.28
N CYS A 71 8.72 -1.78 1.89
CA CYS A 71 10.02 -2.40 2.10
C CYS A 71 10.75 -2.65 0.76
N GLY A 72 10.02 -3.18 -0.23
CA GLY A 72 10.53 -3.43 -1.58
C GLY A 72 11.02 -2.17 -2.27
N TRP A 73 10.23 -1.09 -2.24
CA TRP A 73 10.62 0.21 -2.80
C TRP A 73 11.83 0.82 -2.10
N ARG A 74 11.89 0.74 -0.77
CA ARG A 74 13.01 1.28 0.02
C ARG A 74 14.24 0.38 0.02
N LYS A 75 14.12 -0.87 -0.44
CA LYS A 75 15.16 -1.90 -0.40
C LYS A 75 15.68 -2.20 1.01
N ILE A 76 14.86 -1.93 2.03
CA ILE A 76 15.15 -2.22 3.45
C ILE A 76 13.90 -2.81 4.08
N GLU A 77 14.08 -3.55 5.17
CA GLU A 77 12.98 -3.93 6.05
C GLU A 77 12.60 -2.72 6.92
N LEU A 78 11.32 -2.35 6.94
CA LEU A 78 10.83 -1.28 7.80
C LEU A 78 10.70 -1.80 9.25
N PRO A 79 11.14 -1.05 10.25
CA PRO A 79 11.09 -1.48 11.66
C PRO A 79 9.68 -1.38 12.27
N TYR A 80 8.68 -1.02 11.47
CA TYR A 80 7.28 -0.88 11.87
C TYR A 80 6.37 -1.39 10.73
N LEU A 81 5.15 -1.77 11.09
CA LEU A 81 4.10 -2.17 10.15
C LEU A 81 3.25 -0.96 9.74
N LEU A 82 2.54 -1.11 8.62
CA LEU A 82 1.47 -0.20 8.21
C LEU A 82 0.13 -0.86 8.52
N TYR A 83 -0.86 -0.06 8.92
CA TYR A 83 -2.12 -0.58 9.49
C TYR A 83 -3.33 -0.03 8.75
N GLY A 84 -4.36 -0.86 8.64
CA GLY A 84 -5.64 -0.51 8.03
C GLY A 84 -5.64 -0.43 6.50
N PRO A 85 -6.75 0.04 5.92
CA PRO A 85 -6.85 0.31 4.49
C PRO A 85 -5.96 1.50 4.09
N ILE A 86 -5.20 1.35 3.01
CA ILE A 86 -4.24 2.37 2.55
C ILE A 86 -4.50 2.70 1.09
N VAL A 87 -4.56 4.00 0.78
CA VAL A 87 -4.70 4.47 -0.60
C VAL A 87 -3.33 4.81 -1.18
N ILE A 88 -3.04 4.30 -2.38
CA ILE A 88 -1.84 4.58 -3.15
C ILE A 88 -2.21 5.54 -4.29
N THR A 89 -1.51 6.67 -4.36
CA THR A 89 -1.67 7.68 -5.41
C THR A 89 -0.32 7.99 -6.05
N GLY A 90 -0.33 8.74 -7.16
CA GLY A 90 0.88 9.40 -7.68
C GLY A 90 1.38 10.50 -6.74
N PRO A 91 2.45 11.22 -7.11
CA PRO A 91 2.93 12.36 -6.32
C PRO A 91 1.89 13.48 -6.26
N PHE A 92 1.97 14.33 -5.23
CA PHE A 92 1.23 15.59 -5.26
C PHE A 92 1.65 16.46 -6.46
N ASP A 93 0.75 17.34 -6.88
CA ASP A 93 1.06 18.42 -7.83
C ASP A 93 2.10 19.42 -7.24
N ALA A 94 2.49 20.41 -8.05
CA ALA A 94 3.50 21.39 -7.67
C ALA A 94 3.09 22.24 -6.45
N ASP A 95 1.79 22.43 -6.23
CA ASP A 95 1.23 23.23 -5.15
C ASP A 95 0.99 22.39 -3.88
N GLY A 96 1.17 21.07 -3.96
CA GLY A 96 0.93 20.13 -2.85
C GLY A 96 -0.55 19.90 -2.55
N ALA A 97 -1.44 20.32 -3.45
CA ALA A 97 -2.88 20.37 -3.20
C ALA A 97 -3.60 19.12 -3.69
N ALA A 98 -3.39 18.75 -4.96
CA ALA A 98 -4.02 17.58 -5.57
C ALA A 98 -3.03 16.42 -5.70
N VAL A 99 -3.54 15.20 -5.63
CA VAL A 99 -2.76 13.99 -5.93
C VAL A 99 -2.77 13.70 -7.43
N GLY A 100 -1.61 13.28 -7.95
CA GLY A 100 -1.45 12.84 -9.32
C GLY A 100 -1.77 11.36 -9.53
N GLU A 101 -1.68 10.94 -10.79
CA GLU A 101 -1.93 9.55 -11.19
C GLU A 101 -0.74 8.64 -10.86
N LEU A 102 -1.04 7.44 -10.37
CA LEU A 102 -0.03 6.42 -10.17
C LEU A 102 0.38 5.83 -11.52
N SER A 103 1.66 5.90 -11.86
CA SER A 103 2.14 5.37 -13.15
C SER A 103 1.83 3.88 -13.33
N ASP A 104 1.67 3.44 -14.58
CA ASP A 104 1.37 2.04 -14.91
C ASP A 104 2.38 1.08 -14.30
N ARG A 105 3.67 1.44 -14.34
CA ARG A 105 4.73 0.64 -13.73
C ARG A 105 4.51 0.45 -12.22
N LEU A 106 4.18 1.52 -11.49
CA LEU A 106 3.94 1.44 -10.05
C LEU A 106 2.63 0.73 -9.73
N THR A 107 1.63 0.87 -10.61
CA THR A 107 0.39 0.07 -10.55
C THR A 107 0.67 -1.42 -10.70
N VAL A 108 1.50 -1.83 -11.66
CA VAL A 108 1.91 -3.23 -11.85
C VAL A 108 2.66 -3.76 -10.62
N GLN A 109 3.57 -2.97 -10.05
CA GLN A 109 4.27 -3.34 -8.83
C GLN A 109 3.30 -3.55 -7.66
N ALA A 110 2.38 -2.61 -7.42
CA ALA A 110 1.39 -2.74 -6.34
C ALA A 110 0.51 -3.99 -6.53
N ARG A 111 0.01 -4.23 -7.74
CA ARG A 111 -0.77 -5.43 -8.09
C ARG A 111 0.00 -6.72 -7.83
N THR A 112 1.26 -6.76 -8.26
CA THR A 112 2.13 -7.92 -8.13
C THR A 112 2.33 -8.24 -6.64
N VAL A 113 2.72 -7.26 -5.83
CA VAL A 113 2.93 -7.48 -4.39
C VAL A 113 1.65 -7.87 -3.66
N CYS A 114 0.51 -7.24 -3.98
CA CYS A 114 -0.78 -7.63 -3.41
C CYS A 114 -1.11 -9.10 -3.71
N ALA A 115 -0.90 -9.54 -4.95
CA ALA A 115 -1.09 -10.94 -5.33
C ALA A 115 -0.13 -11.88 -4.58
N THR A 116 1.17 -11.57 -4.58
CA THR A 116 2.21 -12.35 -3.88
C THR A 116 1.89 -12.51 -2.39
N VAL A 117 1.56 -11.42 -1.70
CA VAL A 117 1.24 -11.46 -0.26
C VAL A 117 -0.02 -12.27 -0.02
N ARG A 118 -1.08 -12.05 -0.80
CA ARG A 118 -2.33 -12.81 -0.68
C ARG A 118 -2.10 -14.32 -0.85
N GLU A 119 -1.38 -14.72 -1.90
CA GLU A 119 -1.07 -16.12 -2.17
C GLU A 119 -0.21 -16.75 -1.07
N THR A 120 0.77 -16.00 -0.56
CA THR A 120 1.64 -16.45 0.54
C THR A 120 0.84 -16.68 1.82
N VAL A 121 -0.01 -15.72 2.21
CA VAL A 121 -0.88 -15.83 3.39
C VAL A 121 -1.90 -16.98 3.25
N ILE A 122 -2.43 -17.20 2.04
CA ILE A 122 -3.28 -18.38 1.77
C ILE A 122 -2.50 -19.67 1.98
N GLY A 123 -1.27 -19.77 1.44
CA GLY A 123 -0.39 -20.93 1.60
C GLY A 123 -0.03 -21.23 3.06
N TRP A 124 0.05 -20.20 3.91
CA TRP A 124 0.29 -20.38 5.34
C TRP A 124 -0.83 -21.10 6.08
N ARG A 125 -2.05 -21.15 5.52
CA ARG A 125 -3.14 -21.96 6.09
C ARG A 125 -2.83 -23.45 6.06
N THR A 126 -2.06 -23.90 5.08
CA THR A 126 -1.63 -25.30 4.94
C THR A 126 -0.24 -25.54 5.50
N ARG A 127 0.66 -24.55 5.43
CA ARG A 127 2.03 -24.62 5.95
C ARG A 127 2.31 -23.41 6.82
N ARG A 128 2.02 -23.53 8.12
CA ARG A 128 2.25 -22.42 9.06
C ARG A 128 3.73 -22.03 9.11
N PRO A 129 4.05 -20.73 9.11
CA PRO A 129 5.39 -20.25 9.42
C PRO A 129 5.85 -20.73 10.81
N ALA A 130 7.16 -20.92 10.96
CA ALA A 130 7.75 -21.33 12.24
C ALA A 130 7.67 -20.21 13.31
N SER A 131 7.65 -18.95 12.89
CA SER A 131 7.50 -17.77 13.74
C SER A 131 7.00 -16.57 12.91
N ASN A 132 6.71 -15.45 13.58
CA ASN A 132 6.36 -14.20 12.92
C ASN A 132 7.54 -13.66 12.07
N GLU A 133 8.76 -13.76 12.58
CA GLU A 133 9.98 -13.35 11.86
C GLU A 133 10.17 -14.19 10.59
N ALA A 134 9.94 -15.51 10.69
CA ALA A 134 9.99 -16.40 9.52
C ALA A 134 8.91 -16.02 8.48
N ALA A 135 7.72 -15.65 8.95
CA ALA A 135 6.62 -15.21 8.08
C ALA A 135 6.98 -13.91 7.33
N LEU A 136 7.47 -12.90 8.05
CA LEU A 136 7.88 -11.63 7.45
C LEU A 136 9.06 -11.79 6.48
N SER A 137 10.05 -12.62 6.85
CA SER A 137 11.18 -12.93 5.99
C SER A 137 10.76 -13.61 4.69
N GLU A 138 9.83 -14.57 4.75
CA GLU A 138 9.25 -15.24 3.57
C GLU A 138 8.52 -14.23 2.67
N LEU A 139 7.68 -13.36 3.23
CA LEU A 139 6.99 -12.32 2.46
C LEU A 139 7.96 -11.38 1.75
N LEU A 140 9.00 -10.91 2.46
CA LEU A 140 10.00 -10.02 1.86
C LEU A 140 10.81 -10.74 0.77
N ALA A 141 11.14 -12.01 0.94
CA ALA A 141 11.84 -12.78 -0.06
C ALA A 141 11.03 -12.90 -1.37
N TYR A 142 9.76 -13.29 -1.28
CA TYR A 142 8.88 -13.39 -2.46
C TYR A 142 8.58 -12.03 -3.07
N THR A 143 8.32 -11.02 -2.24
CA THR A 143 8.10 -9.64 -2.70
C THR A 143 9.31 -9.10 -3.47
N ARG A 144 10.53 -9.28 -2.97
CA ARG A 144 11.76 -8.84 -3.67
C ARG A 144 11.93 -9.55 -5.00
N ARG A 145 11.70 -10.87 -5.05
CA ARG A 145 11.77 -11.67 -6.28
C ARG A 145 10.77 -11.15 -7.31
N ASP A 146 9.52 -10.96 -6.92
CA ASP A 146 8.44 -10.62 -7.83
C ASP A 146 8.51 -9.15 -8.27
N LEU A 147 8.89 -8.24 -7.37
CA LEU A 147 9.19 -6.85 -7.74
C LEU A 147 10.33 -6.75 -8.73
N ALA A 148 11.40 -7.55 -8.58
CA ALA A 148 12.50 -7.56 -9.52
C ALA A 148 12.08 -8.01 -10.93
N ALA A 149 11.06 -8.86 -11.05
CA ALA A 149 10.53 -9.32 -12.33
C ALA A 149 9.67 -8.27 -13.06
N VAL A 150 9.17 -7.24 -12.36
CA VAL A 150 8.28 -6.20 -12.91
C VAL A 150 8.84 -4.77 -12.77
N SER A 151 10.13 -4.65 -12.44
CA SER A 151 10.86 -3.37 -12.26
C SER A 151 11.74 -3.02 -13.45
#